data_AF-A0A9E3NDA4-F1
#
_entry.id   AF-A0A9E3NDA4-F1
#
_cell.length_a   1.000
_cell.length_b   1.000
_cell.length_c   1.000
_cell.angle_alpha   90.00
_cell.angle_beta   90.00
_cell.angle_gamma   90.00
#
_symmetry.space_group_name_H-M   'P 1'
#
loop_
_entity.id
_entity.type
_entity.pdbx_description
1 polymer ?
#
loop_
_entity_poly.entity_id
_entity_poly.type
_entity_poly.pdbx_seq_one_letter_code
_entity_poly.pdbx_strand_id
1 'polypeptide(L)'
;MDVLADALASLRLTGGVFLDGEFGAPWAVLSHIEPDDCARFFDEPHHVIAYHFVRSGRLSCQVGDGPRVQLSAGEIVLLPRN
;
A
#
# COMPACT_ATOMS: atom_id res chain seq x y z
N MET A 1 14.75 -4.19 26.48
CA MET A 1 13.38 -4.43 26.00
C MET A 1 13.14 -3.43 24.89
N ASP A 2 12.97 -3.91 23.67
CA ASP A 2 12.70 -3.06 22.51
C ASP A 2 11.20 -3.07 22.26
N VAL A 3 10.54 -2.04 22.79
CA VAL A 3 9.08 -1.91 22.77
C VAL A 3 8.54 -1.85 21.34
N LEU A 4 9.30 -1.32 20.39
CA LEU A 4 8.88 -1.25 18.99
C LEU A 4 8.92 -2.64 18.36
N ALA A 5 9.98 -3.41 18.60
CA ALA A 5 10.09 -4.78 18.11
C ALA A 5 8.97 -5.68 18.69
N ASP A 6 8.67 -5.54 19.98
CA ASP A 6 7.58 -6.30 20.63
C ASP A 6 6.21 -5.91 20.07
N ALA A 7 5.97 -4.62 19.83
CA ALA A 7 4.74 -4.14 19.19
C ALA A 7 4.61 -4.65 17.75
N LEU A 8 5.69 -4.62 16.96
CA LEU A 8 5.70 -5.16 15.60
C LEU A 8 5.49 -6.67 15.58
N ALA A 9 6.09 -7.42 16.52
CA ALA A 9 5.89 -8.86 16.65
C ALA A 9 4.45 -9.24 17.03
N SER A 10 3.71 -8.33 17.69
CA SER A 10 2.29 -8.52 17.99
C SER A 10 1.37 -8.35 16.77
N LEU A 11 1.86 -7.73 15.69
CA LEU A 11 1.09 -7.56 14.46
C LEU A 11 1.03 -8.89 13.71
N ARG A 12 -0.17 -9.48 13.64
CA ARG A 12 -0.42 -10.69 12.86
C ARG A 12 -0.94 -10.32 11.48
N LEU A 13 -0.07 -10.38 10.47
CA LEU A 13 -0.50 -10.30 9.07
C LEU A 13 -1.24 -11.59 8.71
N THR A 14 -2.52 -11.46 8.37
CA THR A 14 -3.40 -12.60 8.06
C THR A 14 -3.39 -12.98 6.58
N GLY A 15 -2.91 -12.10 5.71
CA GLY A 15 -2.85 -12.31 4.26
C GLY A 15 -2.41 -11.06 3.50
N GLY A 16 -2.52 -11.11 2.17
CA GLY A 16 -2.25 -9.98 1.30
C GLY A 16 -2.71 -10.22 -0.13
N VAL A 17 -3.25 -9.18 -0.77
CA VAL A 17 -3.53 -9.17 -2.22
C VAL A 17 -2.40 -8.45 -2.93
N PHE A 18 -1.86 -9.05 -3.98
CA PHE A 18 -0.81 -8.46 -4.80
C PHE A 18 -1.36 -8.09 -6.16
N LEU A 19 -1.29 -6.80 -6.50
CA LEU A 19 -1.63 -6.30 -7.81
C LEU A 19 -0.34 -6.10 -8.60
N ASP A 20 -0.22 -6.84 -9.70
CA ASP A 20 0.84 -6.64 -10.70
C ASP A 20 0.25 -5.88 -11.89
N GLY A 21 0.91 -4.79 -12.29
CA GLY A 21 0.41 -3.94 -13.35
C GLY A 21 1.52 -3.11 -13.98
N GLU A 22 1.39 -2.92 -15.29
CA GLU A 22 2.21 -2.02 -16.08
C GLU A 22 1.34 -0.85 -16.55
N PHE A 23 1.82 0.38 -16.35
CA PHE A 23 1.05 1.59 -16.65
C PHE A 23 1.89 2.57 -17.48
N GLY A 24 1.25 3.20 -18.47
CA GLY A 24 1.87 4.18 -19.37
C GLY A 24 1.20 5.55 -19.25
N ALA A 25 1.99 6.63 -19.24
CA ALA A 25 1.45 7.98 -19.06
C ALA A 25 0.56 8.42 -20.23
N PRO A 26 -0.53 9.19 -19.98
CA PRO A 26 -1.02 9.61 -18.67
C PRO A 26 -1.87 8.52 -18.01
N TRP A 27 -1.62 8.25 -16.72
CA TRP A 27 -2.42 7.33 -15.91
C TRP A 27 -2.47 7.78 -14.46
N ALA A 28 -3.48 7.33 -13.73
CA ALA A 28 -3.59 7.44 -12.29
C ALA A 28 -4.42 6.28 -11.74
N VAL A 29 -4.11 5.82 -10.53
CA VAL A 29 -4.93 4.89 -9.75
C VAL A 29 -5.28 5.57 -8.44
N LEU A 30 -6.54 5.46 -8.02
CA LEU A 30 -6.93 5.84 -6.68
C LEU A 30 -6.58 4.68 -5.74
N SER A 31 -5.59 4.88 -4.88
CA SER A 31 -5.22 3.91 -3.84
C SER A 31 -6.11 4.11 -2.60
N HIS A 32 -7.38 3.74 -2.70
CA HIS A 32 -8.33 3.72 -1.60
C HIS A 32 -8.93 2.32 -1.51
N ILE A 33 -8.46 1.52 -0.55
CA ILE A 33 -8.84 0.11 -0.42
C ILE A 33 -9.45 -0.11 0.96
N GLU A 34 -10.72 -0.47 0.99
CA GLU A 34 -11.45 -0.78 2.22
C GLU A 34 -11.40 -2.28 2.52
N PRO A 35 -11.65 -2.72 3.77
CA PRO A 35 -11.75 -4.14 4.11
C PRO A 35 -12.68 -4.97 3.21
N ASP A 36 -13.83 -4.40 2.82
CA ASP A 36 -14.84 -5.07 1.99
C ASP A 36 -14.33 -5.37 0.56
N ASP A 37 -13.41 -4.56 0.03
CA ASP A 37 -12.76 -4.84 -1.27
C ASP A 37 -11.97 -6.16 -1.26
N CYS A 38 -11.60 -6.63 -0.07
CA CYS A 38 -10.85 -7.86 0.15
C CYS A 38 -11.71 -9.06 0.58
N ALA A 39 -13.01 -8.88 0.82
CA ALA A 39 -13.91 -9.90 1.35
C ALA A 39 -14.02 -11.17 0.48
N ARG A 40 -13.72 -11.06 -0.82
CA ARG A 40 -13.70 -12.22 -1.73
C ARG A 40 -12.45 -13.10 -1.61
N PHE A 41 -11.40 -12.60 -0.96
CA PHE A 41 -10.10 -13.27 -0.86
C PHE A 41 -9.81 -13.78 0.54
N PHE A 42 -10.33 -13.11 1.56
CA PHE A 42 -10.13 -13.41 2.97
C PHE A 42 -11.42 -13.17 3.74
N ASP A 43 -11.51 -13.77 4.93
CA ASP A 43 -12.41 -13.23 5.96
C ASP A 43 -12.08 -11.74 6.17
N GLU A 44 -13.11 -10.90 6.34
CA GLU A 44 -12.97 -9.45 6.34
C GLU A 44 -11.86 -8.98 7.31
N PRO A 45 -10.80 -8.33 6.80
CA PRO A 45 -9.68 -7.92 7.64
C PRO A 45 -10.05 -6.69 8.48
N HIS A 46 -9.65 -6.65 9.76
CA HIS A 46 -9.84 -5.45 10.59
C HIS A 46 -9.12 -4.21 10.04
N HIS A 47 -7.97 -4.42 9.38
CA HIS A 47 -7.13 -3.36 8.84
C HIS A 47 -6.48 -3.80 7.54
N VAL A 48 -6.44 -2.87 6.58
CA VAL A 48 -5.71 -3.01 5.31
C VAL A 48 -4.61 -1.95 5.28
N ILE A 49 -3.39 -2.36 4.95
CA ILE A 49 -2.25 -1.46 4.73
C ILE A 49 -1.90 -1.53 3.26
N ALA A 50 -2.20 -0.46 2.52
CA ALA A 50 -1.82 -0.35 1.13
C ALA A 50 -0.35 0.09 1.02
N TYR A 51 0.38 -0.51 0.07
CA TYR A 51 1.71 -0.04 -0.29
C TYR A 51 1.95 -0.25 -1.78
N HIS A 52 2.81 0.58 -2.36
CA HIS A 52 3.14 0.53 -3.78
C HIS A 52 4.65 0.41 -3.91
N PHE A 53 5.10 -0.66 -4.55
CA PHE A 53 6.50 -0.88 -4.88
C PHE A 53 6.73 -0.64 -6.37
N VAL A 54 7.65 0.27 -6.71
CA VAL A 54 7.96 0.58 -8.09
C VAL A 54 9.00 -0.41 -8.60
N ARG A 55 8.58 -1.38 -9.41
CA ARG A 55 9.50 -2.35 -10.04
C ARG A 55 10.39 -1.71 -11.09
N SER A 56 9.81 -0.89 -11.97
CA SER A 56 10.51 -0.21 -13.05
C SER A 56 9.83 1.13 -13.35
N GLY A 57 10.57 2.04 -13.98
CA GLY A 57 10.05 3.36 -14.33
C GLY A 57 9.89 4.29 -13.12
N ARG A 58 8.84 5.11 -13.16
CA ARG A 58 8.55 6.12 -12.13
C ARG A 58 7.05 6.40 -12.05
N LEU A 59 6.59 6.79 -10.87
CA LEU A 59 5.24 7.26 -10.63
C LEU A 59 5.25 8.44 -9.65
N SER A 60 4.16 9.20 -9.64
CA SER A 60 3.96 10.22 -8.62
C SER A 60 2.80 9.84 -7.70
N CYS A 61 3.02 9.92 -6.39
CA CYS A 61 2.02 9.69 -5.35
C CYS A 61 1.61 11.02 -4.72
N GLN A 62 0.33 11.14 -4.39
CA GLN A 62 -0.22 12.27 -3.65
C GLN A 62 -1.31 11.75 -2.70
N VAL A 63 -1.30 12.22 -1.46
CA VAL A 63 -2.29 11.86 -0.44
C VAL A 63 -3.08 13.11 -0.10
N GLY A 64 -4.38 13.12 -0.42
CA GLY A 64 -5.24 14.29 -0.31
C GLY A 64 -4.65 15.53 -0.96
N ASP A 65 -4.66 16.65 -0.24
CA ASP A 65 -4.08 17.93 -0.67
C ASP A 65 -2.59 18.07 -0.33
N GLY A 66 -1.95 16.97 0.09
CA GLY A 66 -0.53 16.93 0.44
C GLY A 66 0.39 17.11 -0.77
N PRO A 67 1.70 17.27 -0.53
CA PRO A 67 2.67 17.40 -1.61
C PRO A 67 2.74 16.12 -2.44
N ARG A 68 2.96 16.30 -3.74
CA ARG A 68 3.23 15.18 -4.65
C ARG A 68 4.66 14.69 -4.46
N VAL A 69 4.81 13.40 -4.23
CA VAL A 69 6.10 12.71 -4.09
C VAL A 69 6.36 11.90 -5.34
N GLN A 70 7.57 12.01 -5.89
CA GLN A 70 8.01 11.14 -6.99
C GLN A 70 8.66 9.89 -6.42
N LEU A 71 8.33 8.76 -7.03
CA LEU A 71 8.87 7.44 -6.70
C LEU A 71 9.48 6.83 -7.97
N SER A 72 10.63 6.21 -7.81
CA SER A 72 11.45 5.59 -8.84
C SER A 72 11.62 4.09 -8.56
N ALA A 73 12.11 3.36 -9.56
CA ALA A 73 12.39 1.94 -9.42
C ALA A 73 13.19 1.59 -8.15
N GLY A 74 12.72 0.59 -7.40
CA GLY A 74 13.30 0.16 -6.12
C GLY A 74 12.71 0.85 -4.90
N GLU A 75 11.91 1.90 -5.06
CA GLU A 75 11.27 2.61 -3.95
C GLU A 75 9.90 2.00 -3.60
N ILE A 76 9.55 2.12 -2.32
CA ILE A 76 8.26 1.72 -1.77
C ILE A 76 7.62 2.92 -1.07
N VAL A 77 6.32 3.09 -1.27
CA VAL A 77 5.49 3.98 -0.45
C VAL A 77 4.49 3.16 0.34
N LEU A 78 4.44 3.38 1.65
CA LEU A 78 3.48 2.77 2.55
C LEU A 78 2.40 3.78 2.90
N LEU A 79 1.15 3.38 2.73
CA LEU A 79 -0.04 4.17 3.01
C LEU A 79 -0.84 3.42 4.09
N PRO A 80 -0.51 3.64 5.38
CA PRO A 80 -1.09 2.87 6.48
C PRO A 80 -2.56 3.16 6.75
N ARG A 81 -3.13 4.18 6.07
CA ARG A 81 -4.51 4.63 6.17
C ARG A 81 -4.96 5.14 4.81
N ASN A 82 -6.25 4.95 4.53
CA ASN A 82 -6.96 5.62 3.45
C ASN A 82 -7.12 7.12 3.73
#